data_AF-A0A1V4PGW5-F1
#
_entry.id   AF-A0A1V4PGW5-F1
#
_cell.length_a   1.000
_cell.length_b   1.000
_cell.length_c   1.000
_cell.angle_alpha   90.00
_cell.angle_beta   90.00
_cell.angle_gamma   90.00
#
_symmetry.space_group_name_H-M   'P 1'
#
loop_
_entity.id
_entity.type
_entity.pdbx_description
1 polymer ?
#
loop_
_entity_poly.entity_id
_entity_poly.type
_entity_poly.pdbx_seq_one_letter_code
_entity_poly.pdbx_strand_id
1 'polypeptide(L)'
;MTTPLTLENIQRAPKALLHDHLDGGLRPATVVDLAAEYGYEGLPTTDVGELATFFRTAAHSGSLVRYLEPFAHTVGVMQTPEALHRVAFECVEDLAADSVVYAEIRFAPELHIDGGLSLDAVVDAVLAGFADGERAAERTGKTIVVRCLVTAMRHAARSREIAELAIRFRDKGVVGFDIAGAEAGYPPTRHLDAFEYMRNNNARFTIHAGEAFGLPSIQEAIAFCGADRLGHGVRIVDDITVHDDNDATLGRLASLLRDKRIPLELCPSSNVQTGAVASIAEHPFALLARLRFRVTVNTDNRLMSDTTMSQEMLRLVEAFGYGWSDLERFTINAMKSSFIPFRERLTLIDEVIKPRYAVLVG
;
A
#
# COMPACT_ATOMS: atom_id res chain seq x y z
N MET A 1 4.64 2.20 33.47
CA MET A 1 3.29 2.69 33.11
C MET A 1 3.24 2.73 31.60
N THR A 2 2.22 2.16 30.98
CA THR A 2 2.09 2.09 29.51
C THR A 2 1.95 3.49 28.91
N THR A 3 2.64 3.74 27.81
CA THR A 3 2.61 5.03 27.09
C THR A 3 1.19 5.32 26.59
N PRO A 4 0.65 6.55 26.70
CA PRO A 4 -0.68 6.87 26.16
C PRO A 4 -0.73 6.72 24.62
N LEU A 5 -1.85 6.22 24.08
CA LEU A 5 -2.09 6.08 22.64
C LEU A 5 -2.59 7.41 22.02
N THR A 6 -1.71 8.41 21.98
CA THR A 6 -1.94 9.65 21.24
C THR A 6 -1.29 9.59 19.87
N LEU A 7 -1.73 10.43 18.92
CA LEU A 7 -1.11 10.51 17.59
C LEU A 7 0.41 10.71 17.68
N GLU A 8 0.86 11.63 18.55
CA GLU A 8 2.28 11.92 18.77
C GLU A 8 3.07 10.69 19.21
N ASN A 9 2.52 9.87 20.12
CA ASN A 9 3.19 8.65 20.56
C ASN A 9 3.14 7.56 19.48
N ILE A 10 2.04 7.44 18.74
CA ILE A 10 1.91 6.49 17.62
C ILE A 10 2.90 6.85 16.50
N GLN A 11 3.12 8.14 16.22
CA GLN A 11 4.14 8.63 15.27
C GLN A 11 5.55 8.16 15.60
N ARG A 12 5.85 7.87 16.88
CA ARG A 12 7.15 7.37 17.33
C ARG A 12 7.26 5.85 17.31
N ALA A 13 6.15 5.11 17.18
CA ALA A 13 6.15 3.67 17.10
C ALA A 13 6.75 3.18 15.77
N PRO A 14 7.53 2.09 15.74
CA PRO A 14 8.03 1.54 14.49
C PRO A 14 6.86 0.94 13.69
N LYS A 15 6.79 1.26 12.40
CA LYS A 15 5.71 0.81 11.51
C LYS A 15 6.26 0.15 10.26
N ALA A 16 5.50 -0.76 9.67
CA ALA A 16 5.83 -1.41 8.42
C ALA A 16 4.64 -1.26 7.46
N LEU A 17 4.90 -0.77 6.25
CA LEU A 17 3.91 -0.41 5.26
C LEU A 17 4.10 -1.25 4.00
N LEU A 18 3.07 -1.98 3.56
CA LEU A 18 3.17 -2.89 2.41
C LEU A 18 2.33 -2.45 1.21
N HIS A 19 1.44 -1.49 1.40
CA HIS A 19 0.48 -1.07 0.38
C HIS A 19 0.34 0.45 0.39
N ASP A 20 1.17 1.08 -0.43
CA ASP A 20 1.18 2.52 -0.63
C ASP A 20 1.62 2.82 -2.06
N HIS A 21 0.80 3.55 -2.81
CA HIS A 21 1.08 3.92 -4.19
C HIS A 21 1.83 5.26 -4.22
N LEU A 22 2.98 5.27 -4.91
CA LEU A 22 3.82 6.46 -5.03
C LEU A 22 3.08 7.61 -5.71
N ASP A 23 2.40 7.30 -6.81
CA ASP A 23 1.56 8.16 -7.64
C ASP A 23 0.26 8.60 -6.95
N GLY A 24 -0.10 7.99 -5.82
CA GLY A 24 -1.17 8.41 -4.92
C GLY A 24 -0.67 9.09 -3.63
N GLY A 25 0.64 9.32 -3.49
CA GLY A 25 1.29 9.71 -2.23
C GLY A 25 2.02 11.06 -2.24
N LEU A 26 1.87 11.88 -3.29
CA LEU A 26 2.57 13.15 -3.46
C LEU A 26 2.16 14.18 -2.39
N ARG A 27 3.07 15.08 -2.04
CA ARG A 27 2.71 16.29 -1.28
C ARG A 27 1.93 17.24 -2.21
N PRO A 28 0.81 17.86 -1.78
CA PRO A 28 0.07 18.82 -2.60
C PRO A 28 0.93 19.98 -3.12
N ALA A 29 1.86 20.48 -2.30
CA ALA A 29 2.81 21.53 -2.69
C ALA A 29 3.72 21.07 -3.84
N THR A 30 4.21 19.83 -3.78
CA THR A 30 5.04 19.25 -4.84
C THR A 30 4.27 19.08 -6.15
N VAL A 31 2.98 18.76 -6.10
CA VAL A 31 2.12 18.73 -7.31
C VAL A 31 2.07 20.10 -7.96
N VAL A 32 1.86 21.17 -7.19
CA VAL A 32 1.84 22.56 -7.70
C VAL A 32 3.20 22.96 -8.26
N ASP A 33 4.29 22.68 -7.54
CA ASP A 33 5.65 23.00 -7.96
C ASP A 33 6.00 22.33 -9.29
N LEU A 34 5.79 21.00 -9.39
CA LEU A 34 6.08 20.22 -10.59
C LEU A 34 5.19 20.63 -11.76
N ALA A 35 3.93 20.96 -11.50
CA ALA A 35 3.03 21.46 -12.54
C ALA A 35 3.54 22.78 -13.15
N ALA A 36 4.03 23.70 -12.32
CA ALA A 36 4.62 24.95 -12.80
C ALA A 36 5.97 24.72 -13.51
N GLU A 37 6.82 23.85 -12.97
CA GLU A 37 8.16 23.55 -13.51
C GLU A 37 8.11 22.88 -14.89
N TYR A 38 7.18 21.93 -15.08
CA TYR A 38 7.07 21.13 -16.30
C TYR A 38 5.89 21.53 -17.21
N GLY A 39 5.18 22.61 -16.88
CA GLY A 39 4.11 23.17 -17.72
C GLY A 39 2.83 22.34 -17.78
N TYR A 40 2.46 21.66 -16.70
CA TYR A 40 1.19 20.93 -16.60
C TYR A 40 0.04 21.88 -16.20
N GLU A 41 -0.86 22.17 -17.13
CA GLU A 41 -1.98 23.12 -16.93
C GLU A 41 -3.28 22.45 -16.46
N GLY A 42 -3.28 21.13 -16.24
CA GLY A 42 -4.50 20.37 -15.94
C GLY A 42 -5.02 20.50 -14.50
N LEU A 43 -4.31 21.18 -13.60
CA LEU A 43 -4.71 21.29 -12.19
C LEU A 43 -6.01 22.12 -12.02
N PRO A 44 -6.93 21.70 -11.14
CA PRO A 44 -8.16 22.45 -10.87
C PRO A 44 -7.91 23.76 -10.11
N THR A 45 -6.78 23.86 -9.40
CA THR A 45 -6.32 25.03 -8.65
C THR A 45 -4.81 24.91 -8.42
N THR A 46 -4.13 26.03 -8.21
CA THR A 46 -2.71 26.09 -7.82
C THR A 46 -2.52 26.50 -6.36
N ASP A 47 -3.61 26.78 -5.62
CA ASP A 47 -3.53 26.92 -4.16
C ASP A 47 -3.35 25.54 -3.52
N VAL A 48 -2.31 25.40 -2.71
CA VAL A 48 -1.91 24.12 -2.10
C VAL A 48 -3.01 23.56 -1.19
N GLY A 49 -3.71 24.42 -0.44
CA GLY A 49 -4.76 24.00 0.51
C GLY A 49 -6.05 23.62 -0.21
N GLU A 50 -6.43 24.38 -1.24
CA GLU A 50 -7.56 24.03 -2.10
C GLU A 50 -7.30 22.73 -2.87
N LEU A 51 -6.07 22.54 -3.39
CA LEU A 51 -5.69 21.32 -4.11
C LEU A 51 -5.74 20.09 -3.20
N ALA A 52 -5.21 20.19 -1.97
CA ALA A 52 -5.34 19.13 -0.97
C ALA A 52 -6.81 18.78 -0.68
N THR A 53 -7.66 19.80 -0.58
CA THR A 53 -9.10 19.62 -0.37
C THR A 53 -9.78 18.96 -1.57
N PHE A 54 -9.38 19.31 -2.79
CA PHE A 54 -9.86 18.68 -4.02
C PHE A 54 -9.56 17.18 -4.02
N PHE A 55 -8.30 16.78 -3.79
CA PHE A 55 -7.90 15.37 -3.78
C PHE A 55 -8.70 14.55 -2.75
N ARG A 56 -8.76 15.04 -1.50
CA ARG A 56 -9.54 14.40 -0.43
C ARG A 56 -11.02 14.26 -0.80
N THR A 57 -11.64 15.34 -1.30
CA THR A 57 -13.08 15.35 -1.59
C THR A 57 -13.42 14.42 -2.75
N ALA A 58 -12.60 14.38 -3.79
CA ALA A 58 -12.78 13.48 -4.92
C ALA A 58 -12.59 12.00 -4.51
N ALA A 59 -11.66 11.72 -3.60
CA ALA A 59 -11.45 10.39 -3.04
C ALA A 59 -12.64 9.91 -2.20
N HIS A 60 -13.31 10.77 -1.43
CA HIS A 60 -14.53 10.45 -0.67
C HIS A 60 -15.80 10.29 -1.54
N SER A 61 -15.70 9.56 -2.65
CA SER A 61 -16.76 9.43 -3.65
C SER A 61 -17.67 8.21 -3.45
N GLY A 62 -17.28 7.26 -2.59
CA GLY A 62 -17.99 5.99 -2.40
C GLY A 62 -17.93 5.06 -3.62
N SER A 63 -16.98 5.30 -4.52
CA SER A 63 -16.79 4.52 -5.75
C SER A 63 -15.32 4.48 -6.14
N LEU A 64 -14.76 3.27 -6.26
CA LEU A 64 -13.38 3.07 -6.72
C LEU A 64 -13.10 3.79 -8.06
N VAL A 65 -14.06 3.81 -8.99
CA VAL A 65 -13.83 4.46 -10.30
C VAL A 65 -13.64 5.96 -10.15
N ARG A 66 -14.47 6.62 -9.33
CA ARG A 66 -14.36 8.07 -9.07
C ARG A 66 -13.15 8.40 -8.20
N TYR A 67 -12.82 7.53 -7.26
CA TYR A 67 -11.60 7.63 -6.45
C TYR A 67 -10.33 7.73 -7.31
N LEU A 68 -10.29 7.06 -8.47
CA LEU A 68 -9.14 7.05 -9.35
C LEU A 68 -9.03 8.28 -10.28
N GLU A 69 -10.09 9.07 -10.46
CA GLU A 69 -10.09 10.22 -11.39
C GLU A 69 -8.98 11.26 -11.09
N PRO A 70 -8.68 11.62 -9.82
CA PRO A 70 -7.65 12.63 -9.52
C PRO A 70 -6.21 12.19 -9.86
N PHE A 71 -5.95 10.90 -10.07
CA PHE A 71 -4.61 10.41 -10.45
C PHE A 71 -4.14 11.00 -11.78
N ALA A 72 -5.04 11.47 -12.64
CA ALA A 72 -4.68 12.17 -13.86
C ALA A 72 -3.74 13.37 -13.61
N HIS A 73 -3.86 14.02 -12.44
CA HIS A 73 -3.00 15.15 -12.06
C HIS A 73 -1.65 14.70 -11.52
N THR A 74 -1.61 13.71 -10.64
CA THR A 74 -0.35 13.23 -10.06
C THR A 74 0.50 12.53 -11.11
N VAL A 75 -0.11 11.71 -11.97
CA VAL A 75 0.55 11.11 -13.13
C VAL A 75 1.04 12.18 -14.11
N GLY A 76 0.21 13.21 -14.36
CA GLY A 76 0.54 14.30 -15.28
C GLY A 76 1.80 15.08 -14.92
N VAL A 77 2.09 15.23 -13.63
CA VAL A 77 3.29 15.93 -13.15
C VAL A 77 4.52 15.01 -12.98
N MET A 78 4.36 13.70 -13.16
CA MET A 78 5.40 12.67 -12.99
C MET A 78 5.88 12.08 -14.32
N GLN A 79 6.12 12.93 -15.33
CA GLN A 79 6.53 12.50 -16.67
C GLN A 79 8.03 12.69 -16.97
N THR A 80 8.81 13.16 -16.00
CA THR A 80 10.27 13.35 -16.12
C THR A 80 11.03 12.56 -15.05
N PRO A 81 12.28 12.15 -15.31
CA PRO A 81 13.11 11.45 -14.33
C PRO A 81 13.30 12.26 -13.03
N GLU A 82 13.45 13.58 -13.14
CA GLU A 82 13.63 14.50 -12.02
C GLU A 82 12.37 14.57 -11.14
N ALA A 83 11.18 14.64 -11.75
CA ALA A 83 9.92 14.61 -11.02
C ALA A 83 9.71 13.28 -10.29
N LEU A 84 9.96 12.16 -10.97
CA LEU A 84 9.88 10.80 -10.40
C LEU A 84 10.85 10.62 -9.23
N HIS A 85 12.10 11.07 -9.39
CA HIS A 85 13.11 11.05 -8.32
C HIS A 85 12.67 11.88 -7.12
N ARG A 86 12.23 13.13 -7.35
CA ARG A 86 11.78 14.03 -6.26
C ARG A 86 10.63 13.41 -5.48
N VAL A 87 9.60 12.91 -6.17
CA VAL A 87 8.44 12.29 -5.52
C VAL A 87 8.84 11.04 -4.72
N ALA A 88 9.72 10.20 -5.27
CA ALA A 88 10.26 9.04 -4.57
C ALA A 88 11.08 9.43 -3.33
N PHE A 89 11.94 10.45 -3.45
CA PHE A 89 12.72 10.98 -2.34
C PHE A 89 11.82 11.50 -1.20
N GLU A 90 10.86 12.36 -1.52
CA GLU A 90 9.93 12.94 -0.55
C GLU A 90 9.05 11.88 0.12
N CYS A 91 8.66 10.83 -0.62
CA CYS A 91 7.96 9.67 -0.06
C CYS A 91 8.76 9.02 1.08
N VAL A 92 10.07 8.82 0.92
CA VAL A 92 10.91 8.25 1.98
C VAL A 92 11.04 9.20 3.16
N GLU A 93 11.19 10.50 2.91
CA GLU A 93 11.24 11.51 4.00
C GLU A 93 9.97 11.47 4.86
N ASP A 94 8.80 11.44 4.24
CA ASP A 94 7.51 11.45 4.94
C ASP A 94 7.31 10.16 5.75
N LEU A 95 7.67 9.02 5.17
CA LEU A 95 7.57 7.72 5.85
C LEU A 95 8.57 7.59 7.00
N ALA A 96 9.81 8.05 6.81
CA ALA A 96 10.79 8.11 7.89
C ALA A 96 10.32 9.07 9.00
N ALA A 97 9.74 10.21 8.62
CA ALA A 97 9.17 11.15 9.57
C ALA A 97 8.08 10.53 10.45
N ASP A 98 7.29 9.63 9.86
CA ASP A 98 6.26 8.85 10.55
C ASP A 98 6.81 7.55 11.19
N SER A 99 8.12 7.41 11.42
CA SER A 99 8.74 6.20 12.00
C SER A 99 8.40 4.88 11.30
N VAL A 100 8.10 4.92 10.00
CA VAL A 100 8.07 3.71 9.18
C VAL A 100 9.51 3.21 9.04
N VAL A 101 9.75 1.96 9.46
CA VAL A 101 11.07 1.33 9.41
C VAL A 101 11.25 0.46 8.17
N TYR A 102 10.14 0.09 7.54
CA TYR A 102 10.12 -0.70 6.32
C TYR A 102 8.91 -0.33 5.46
N ALA A 103 9.13 -0.08 4.18
CA ALA A 103 8.07 0.17 3.21
C ALA A 103 8.26 -0.60 1.92
N GLU A 104 7.17 -1.15 1.38
CA GLU A 104 7.05 -1.60 0.01
C GLU A 104 6.12 -0.65 -0.74
N ILE A 105 6.71 0.24 -1.53
CA ILE A 105 5.99 1.25 -2.30
C ILE A 105 5.72 0.70 -3.70
N ARG A 106 4.47 0.83 -4.15
CA ARG A 106 4.06 0.40 -5.48
C ARG A 106 3.77 1.60 -6.37
N PHE A 107 3.86 1.44 -7.67
CA PHE A 107 3.45 2.44 -8.66
C PHE A 107 3.35 1.77 -10.02
N ALA A 108 2.69 2.39 -11.00
CA ALA A 108 2.57 1.85 -12.34
C ALA A 108 3.55 2.54 -13.32
N PRO A 109 4.72 1.96 -13.64
CA PRO A 109 5.70 2.61 -14.52
C PRO A 109 5.15 2.95 -15.89
N GLU A 110 4.16 2.19 -16.37
CA GLU A 110 3.50 2.42 -17.67
C GLU A 110 2.68 3.71 -17.74
N LEU A 111 2.38 4.35 -16.61
CA LEU A 111 1.69 5.66 -16.58
C LEU A 111 2.66 6.84 -16.76
N HIS A 112 3.97 6.60 -16.72
CA HIS A 112 5.00 7.64 -16.69
C HIS A 112 5.88 7.66 -17.95
N ILE A 113 5.33 7.18 -19.07
CA ILE A 113 6.05 7.10 -20.35
C ILE A 113 5.49 8.03 -21.44
N ASP A 114 4.44 8.81 -21.15
CA ASP A 114 3.83 9.71 -22.12
C ASP A 114 4.80 10.85 -22.51
N GLY A 115 5.72 11.20 -21.60
CA GLY A 115 6.86 12.09 -21.86
C GLY A 115 8.00 11.46 -22.68
N GLY A 116 7.87 10.22 -23.14
CA GLY A 116 8.88 9.51 -23.96
C GLY A 116 9.93 8.73 -23.16
N LEU A 117 9.76 8.57 -21.86
CA LEU A 117 10.63 7.73 -21.04
C LEU A 117 10.45 6.24 -21.36
N SER A 118 11.52 5.47 -21.22
CA SER A 118 11.41 4.01 -21.17
C SER A 118 10.96 3.55 -19.78
N LEU A 119 10.34 2.38 -19.70
CA LEU A 119 9.99 1.75 -18.41
C LEU A 119 11.21 1.62 -17.49
N ASP A 120 12.36 1.25 -18.05
CA ASP A 120 13.61 1.10 -17.30
C ASP A 120 14.07 2.46 -16.73
N ALA A 121 14.00 3.56 -17.50
CA ALA A 121 14.35 4.89 -17.03
C ALA A 121 13.42 5.39 -15.91
N VAL A 122 12.12 5.07 -16.01
CA VAL A 122 11.13 5.39 -14.97
C VAL A 122 11.48 4.68 -13.66
N VAL A 123 11.77 3.38 -13.70
CA VAL A 123 12.10 2.60 -12.49
C VAL A 123 13.45 3.01 -11.91
N ASP A 124 14.47 3.23 -12.74
CA ASP A 124 15.78 3.70 -12.26
C ASP A 124 15.66 5.06 -11.53
N ALA A 125 14.87 6.01 -12.05
CA ALA A 125 14.65 7.31 -11.42
C ALA A 125 13.98 7.20 -10.04
N VAL A 126 12.93 6.37 -9.92
CA VAL A 126 12.24 6.11 -8.65
C VAL A 126 13.15 5.42 -7.63
N LEU A 127 13.89 4.40 -8.04
CA LEU A 127 14.83 3.69 -7.15
C LEU A 127 15.96 4.60 -6.67
N ALA A 128 16.46 5.48 -7.54
CA ALA A 128 17.45 6.49 -7.15
C ALA A 128 16.87 7.47 -6.11
N GLY A 129 15.63 7.94 -6.30
CA GLY A 129 14.95 8.80 -5.33
C GLY A 129 14.77 8.12 -3.97
N PHE A 130 14.36 6.84 -3.95
CA PHE A 130 14.28 6.07 -2.72
C PHE A 130 15.63 5.94 -2.01
N ALA A 131 16.68 5.55 -2.73
CA ALA A 131 18.01 5.40 -2.15
C ALA A 131 18.54 6.73 -1.57
N ASP A 132 18.27 7.85 -2.24
CA ASP A 132 18.68 9.18 -1.78
C ASP A 132 17.90 9.61 -0.53
N GLY A 133 16.60 9.30 -0.51
CA GLY A 133 15.72 9.54 0.63
C GLY A 133 16.11 8.73 1.86
N GLU A 134 16.49 7.45 1.69
CA GLU A 134 17.00 6.60 2.77
C GLU A 134 18.27 7.21 3.39
N ARG A 135 19.22 7.67 2.55
CA ARG A 135 20.44 8.35 3.02
C ARG A 135 20.14 9.69 3.68
N ALA A 136 19.11 10.41 3.24
CA ALA A 136 18.67 11.64 3.90
C ALA A 136 18.08 11.37 5.28
N ALA A 137 17.23 10.35 5.41
CA ALA A 137 16.67 9.91 6.69
C ALA A 137 17.79 9.53 7.67
N GLU A 138 18.80 8.77 7.21
CA GLU A 138 19.93 8.33 8.05
C GLU A 138 20.72 9.51 8.63
N ARG A 139 20.96 10.56 7.83
CA ARG A 139 21.62 11.80 8.29
C ARG A 139 20.86 12.51 9.40
N THR A 140 19.55 12.27 9.53
CA THR A 140 18.69 12.81 10.61
C THR A 140 18.50 11.83 11.77
N GLY A 141 19.23 10.70 11.78
CA GLY A 141 19.13 9.67 12.81
C GLY A 141 17.92 8.75 12.67
N LYS A 142 17.28 8.71 11.50
CA LYS A 142 16.14 7.84 11.20
C LYS A 142 16.57 6.74 10.23
N THR A 143 16.13 5.52 10.48
CA THR A 143 16.42 4.38 9.60
C THR A 143 15.12 3.84 9.02
N ILE A 144 15.07 3.75 7.69
CA ILE A 144 13.98 3.17 6.93
C ILE A 144 14.59 2.35 5.78
N VAL A 145 13.94 1.24 5.44
CA VAL A 145 14.24 0.46 4.25
C VAL A 145 13.03 0.49 3.32
N VAL A 146 13.21 1.02 2.11
CA VAL A 146 12.18 1.16 1.08
C VAL A 146 12.50 0.22 -0.08
N ARG A 147 11.49 -0.52 -0.50
CA ARG A 147 11.54 -1.41 -1.67
C ARG A 147 10.37 -1.10 -2.59
N CYS A 148 10.50 -1.51 -3.83
CA CYS A 148 9.56 -1.18 -4.89
C CYS A 148 8.76 -2.40 -5.34
N LEU A 149 7.47 -2.22 -5.62
CA LEU A 149 6.70 -3.10 -6.48
C LEU A 149 6.35 -2.34 -7.76
N VAL A 150 6.48 -2.99 -8.91
CA VAL A 150 5.98 -2.43 -10.17
C VAL A 150 4.60 -2.99 -10.45
N THR A 151 3.66 -2.10 -10.74
CA THR A 151 2.24 -2.41 -10.90
C THR A 151 1.86 -2.36 -12.37
N ALA A 152 1.12 -3.36 -12.85
CA ALA A 152 0.42 -3.27 -14.13
C ALA A 152 -1.04 -2.85 -13.92
N MET A 153 -1.54 -2.04 -14.84
CA MET A 153 -2.91 -1.57 -14.84
C MET A 153 -3.83 -2.62 -15.46
N ARG A 154 -4.91 -2.94 -14.74
CA ARG A 154 -5.92 -3.95 -15.12
C ARG A 154 -6.55 -3.75 -16.50
N HIS A 155 -6.59 -2.51 -16.97
CA HIS A 155 -7.19 -2.12 -18.24
C HIS A 155 -6.16 -2.00 -19.38
N ALA A 156 -4.86 -2.10 -19.07
CA ALA A 156 -3.78 -2.08 -20.04
C ALA A 156 -3.35 -3.50 -20.44
N ALA A 157 -2.87 -3.65 -21.67
CA ALA A 157 -2.39 -4.93 -22.21
C ALA A 157 -0.88 -5.13 -22.04
N ARG A 158 -0.30 -4.68 -20.91
CA ARG A 158 1.16 -4.67 -20.67
C ARG A 158 1.63 -5.46 -19.46
N SER A 159 0.73 -6.19 -18.78
CA SER A 159 1.07 -6.92 -17.55
C SER A 159 2.27 -7.83 -17.67
N ARG A 160 2.43 -8.51 -18.82
CA ARG A 160 3.59 -9.36 -19.09
C ARG A 160 4.90 -8.58 -19.14
N GLU A 161 4.91 -7.42 -19.81
CA GLU A 161 6.07 -6.54 -19.95
C GLU A 161 6.48 -5.97 -18.58
N ILE A 162 5.51 -5.55 -17.77
CA ILE A 162 5.76 -5.05 -16.40
C ILE A 162 6.26 -6.18 -15.48
N ALA A 163 5.79 -7.42 -15.66
CA ALA A 163 6.37 -8.57 -14.95
C ALA A 163 7.83 -8.85 -15.36
N GLU A 164 8.20 -8.67 -16.64
CA GLU A 164 9.62 -8.73 -17.05
C GLU A 164 10.44 -7.65 -16.39
N LEU A 165 9.90 -6.43 -16.32
CA LEU A 165 10.53 -5.31 -15.64
C LEU A 165 10.78 -5.63 -14.15
N ALA A 166 9.80 -6.22 -13.46
CA ALA A 166 9.96 -6.65 -12.08
C ALA A 166 11.14 -7.62 -11.91
N ILE A 167 11.28 -8.59 -12.81
CA ILE A 167 12.41 -9.55 -12.80
C ILE A 167 13.74 -8.88 -13.14
N ARG A 168 13.78 -7.97 -14.14
CA ARG A 168 15.00 -7.24 -14.51
C ARG A 168 15.56 -6.42 -13.36
N PHE A 169 14.69 -5.87 -12.51
CA PHE A 169 15.06 -4.98 -11.40
C PHE A 169 15.08 -5.66 -10.02
N ARG A 170 14.93 -6.99 -9.97
CA ARG A 170 14.77 -7.74 -8.71
C ARG A 170 15.94 -7.59 -7.71
N ASP A 171 17.14 -7.35 -8.24
CA ASP A 171 18.38 -7.19 -7.46
C ASP A 171 18.78 -5.71 -7.28
N LYS A 172 17.92 -4.78 -7.72
CA LYS A 172 18.15 -3.32 -7.66
C LYS A 172 17.20 -2.60 -6.69
N GLY A 173 16.25 -3.31 -6.08
CA GLY A 173 15.30 -2.74 -5.12
C GLY A 173 13.83 -3.03 -5.43
N VAL A 174 13.50 -3.57 -6.61
CA VAL A 174 12.17 -4.11 -6.88
C VAL A 174 12.04 -5.49 -6.23
N VAL A 175 11.03 -5.69 -5.40
CA VAL A 175 10.83 -6.95 -4.64
C VAL A 175 9.57 -7.70 -5.03
N GLY A 176 8.73 -7.11 -5.88
CA GLY A 176 7.54 -7.79 -6.37
C GLY A 176 6.83 -7.08 -7.52
N PHE A 177 5.74 -7.70 -7.91
CA PHE A 177 4.80 -7.24 -8.93
C PHE A 177 3.40 -7.09 -8.33
N ASP A 178 2.60 -6.20 -8.90
CA ASP A 178 1.19 -6.02 -8.54
C ASP A 178 0.33 -5.78 -9.79
N ILE A 179 -0.98 -5.94 -9.65
CA ILE A 179 -1.96 -5.37 -10.58
C ILE A 179 -2.97 -4.50 -9.85
N ALA A 180 -3.27 -3.33 -10.42
CA ALA A 180 -4.18 -2.34 -9.82
C ALA A 180 -5.09 -1.66 -10.86
N GLY A 181 -5.87 -0.68 -10.40
CA GLY A 181 -6.93 -0.03 -11.19
C GLY A 181 -8.29 -0.69 -10.97
N ALA A 182 -9.28 -0.31 -11.79
CA ALA A 182 -10.66 -0.78 -11.64
C ALA A 182 -10.76 -2.31 -11.58
N GLU A 183 -11.36 -2.85 -10.51
CA GLU A 183 -11.45 -4.30 -10.28
C GLU A 183 -12.64 -4.94 -11.01
N ALA A 184 -13.84 -4.39 -10.81
CA ALA A 184 -15.06 -4.94 -11.39
C ALA A 184 -15.03 -4.87 -12.93
N GLY A 185 -15.21 -6.02 -13.59
CA GLY A 185 -15.12 -6.13 -15.05
C GLY A 185 -13.70 -6.33 -15.60
N TYR A 186 -12.67 -6.30 -14.74
CA TYR A 186 -11.27 -6.55 -15.10
C TYR A 186 -10.66 -7.64 -14.22
N PRO A 187 -11.07 -8.90 -14.39
CA PRO A 187 -10.63 -9.99 -13.52
C PRO A 187 -9.12 -10.21 -13.60
N PRO A 188 -8.46 -10.62 -12.48
CA PRO A 188 -7.02 -10.86 -12.48
C PRO A 188 -6.60 -11.96 -13.46
N THR A 189 -7.51 -12.88 -13.80
CA THR A 189 -7.29 -13.95 -14.79
C THR A 189 -6.98 -13.46 -16.21
N ARG A 190 -7.17 -12.17 -16.52
CA ARG A 190 -6.68 -11.57 -17.78
C ARG A 190 -5.16 -11.44 -17.85
N HIS A 191 -4.47 -11.55 -16.72
CA HIS A 191 -3.03 -11.35 -16.59
C HIS A 191 -2.28 -12.64 -16.21
N LEU A 192 -2.85 -13.81 -16.52
CA LEU A 192 -2.27 -15.11 -16.16
C LEU A 192 -0.85 -15.30 -16.70
N ASP A 193 -0.58 -14.79 -17.90
CA ASP A 193 0.74 -14.86 -18.52
C ASP A 193 1.83 -14.17 -17.68
N ALA A 194 1.52 -13.01 -17.10
CA ALA A 194 2.38 -12.28 -16.20
C ALA A 194 2.61 -13.06 -14.89
N PHE A 195 1.54 -13.60 -14.28
CA PHE A 195 1.65 -14.37 -13.04
C PHE A 195 2.38 -15.71 -13.23
N GLU A 196 2.17 -16.39 -14.35
CA GLU A 196 2.95 -17.57 -14.74
C GLU A 196 4.42 -17.23 -14.90
N TYR A 197 4.74 -16.11 -15.57
CA TYR A 197 6.13 -15.67 -15.68
C TYR A 197 6.76 -15.35 -14.33
N MET A 198 6.06 -14.65 -13.43
CA MET A 198 6.57 -14.34 -12.07
C MET A 198 6.86 -15.64 -11.29
N ARG A 199 5.93 -16.61 -11.33
CA ARG A 199 6.13 -17.93 -10.67
C ARG A 199 7.29 -18.70 -11.27
N ASN A 200 7.44 -18.72 -12.59
CA ASN A 200 8.56 -19.38 -13.29
C ASN A 200 9.92 -18.77 -12.96
N ASN A 201 9.96 -17.52 -12.47
CA ASN A 201 11.17 -16.82 -12.04
C ASN A 201 11.32 -16.74 -10.50
N ASN A 202 10.50 -17.50 -9.76
CA ASN A 202 10.48 -17.53 -8.29
C ASN A 202 10.33 -16.14 -7.65
N ALA A 203 9.57 -15.26 -8.29
CA ALA A 203 9.35 -13.91 -7.82
C ALA A 203 7.98 -13.75 -7.14
N ARG A 204 7.88 -12.72 -6.30
CA ARG A 204 6.70 -12.47 -5.46
C ARG A 204 5.74 -11.51 -6.13
N PHE A 205 4.46 -11.67 -5.85
CA PHE A 205 3.45 -10.71 -6.30
C PHE A 205 2.25 -10.64 -5.37
N THR A 206 1.68 -9.45 -5.31
CA THR A 206 0.40 -9.16 -4.68
C THR A 206 -0.63 -8.85 -5.77
N ILE A 207 -1.91 -8.93 -5.44
CA ILE A 207 -3.01 -8.62 -6.37
C ILE A 207 -4.06 -7.84 -5.60
N HIS A 208 -4.44 -6.65 -6.06
CA HIS A 208 -5.65 -5.97 -5.56
C HIS A 208 -6.87 -6.86 -5.82
N ALA A 209 -7.51 -7.39 -4.79
CA ALA A 209 -8.70 -8.21 -4.96
C ALA A 209 -9.59 -8.18 -3.73
N GLY A 210 -10.89 -8.24 -3.94
CA GLY A 210 -11.88 -8.18 -2.88
C GLY A 210 -12.04 -6.79 -2.29
N GLU A 211 -11.92 -5.74 -3.12
CA GLU A 211 -12.23 -4.36 -2.75
C GLU A 211 -13.62 -3.97 -3.28
N ALA A 212 -13.82 -4.07 -4.59
CA ALA A 212 -15.02 -3.65 -5.31
C ALA A 212 -15.80 -4.81 -5.99
N PHE A 213 -15.22 -6.00 -6.19
CA PHE A 213 -15.94 -7.14 -6.81
C PHE A 213 -16.32 -8.28 -5.83
N GLY A 214 -15.57 -8.45 -4.74
CA GLY A 214 -15.91 -9.38 -3.66
C GLY A 214 -15.22 -10.76 -3.75
N LEU A 215 -15.91 -11.81 -3.28
CA LEU A 215 -15.32 -13.16 -3.17
C LEU A 215 -14.80 -13.76 -4.49
N PRO A 216 -15.46 -13.57 -5.66
CA PRO A 216 -14.96 -14.16 -6.91
C PRO A 216 -13.57 -13.66 -7.30
N SER A 217 -13.26 -12.36 -7.15
CA SER A 217 -11.91 -11.86 -7.46
C SER A 217 -10.86 -12.37 -6.49
N ILE A 218 -11.19 -12.51 -5.20
CA ILE A 218 -10.29 -13.13 -4.21
C ILE A 218 -10.01 -14.58 -4.60
N GLN A 219 -11.05 -15.33 -4.97
CA GLN A 219 -10.91 -16.71 -5.41
C GLN A 219 -10.04 -16.81 -6.67
N GLU A 220 -10.22 -15.92 -7.65
CA GLU A 220 -9.39 -15.88 -8.85
C GLU A 220 -7.92 -15.53 -8.57
N ALA A 221 -7.68 -14.52 -7.74
CA ALA A 221 -6.34 -14.10 -7.35
C ALA A 221 -5.55 -15.23 -6.66
N ILE A 222 -6.23 -16.04 -5.86
CA ILE A 222 -5.59 -17.13 -5.10
C ILE A 222 -5.52 -18.44 -5.89
N ALA A 223 -6.64 -18.90 -6.44
CA ALA A 223 -6.73 -20.24 -7.00
C ALA A 223 -6.11 -20.34 -8.41
N PHE A 224 -6.24 -19.29 -9.22
CA PHE A 224 -5.72 -19.29 -10.59
C PHE A 224 -4.39 -18.56 -10.68
N CYS A 225 -4.32 -17.35 -10.13
CA CYS A 225 -3.14 -16.50 -10.27
C CYS A 225 -2.03 -16.89 -9.29
N GLY A 226 -2.40 -17.28 -8.06
CA GLY A 226 -1.45 -17.75 -7.05
C GLY A 226 -0.78 -16.63 -6.25
N ALA A 227 -1.51 -15.55 -5.96
CA ALA A 227 -1.02 -14.40 -5.21
C ALA A 227 -0.40 -14.77 -3.85
N ASP A 228 0.73 -14.13 -3.52
CA ASP A 228 1.38 -14.25 -2.21
C ASP A 228 0.67 -13.41 -1.14
N ARG A 229 0.06 -12.28 -1.55
CA ARG A 229 -0.72 -11.34 -0.73
C ARG A 229 -1.92 -10.81 -1.50
N LEU A 230 -2.91 -10.29 -0.77
CA LEU A 230 -4.04 -9.59 -1.36
C LEU A 230 -3.99 -8.11 -1.01
N GLY A 231 -3.93 -7.26 -2.04
CA GLY A 231 -4.23 -5.84 -1.92
C GLY A 231 -5.68 -5.68 -1.48
N HIS A 232 -5.91 -5.06 -0.33
CA HIS A 232 -7.17 -5.09 0.41
C HIS A 232 -7.56 -6.50 0.87
N GLY A 233 -8.34 -7.24 0.08
CA GLY A 233 -9.00 -8.48 0.51
C GLY A 233 -10.11 -8.27 1.55
N VAL A 234 -10.60 -7.04 1.70
CA VAL A 234 -11.53 -6.63 2.76
C VAL A 234 -12.87 -7.38 2.67
N ARG A 235 -13.34 -7.66 1.45
CA ARG A 235 -14.58 -8.41 1.18
C ARG A 235 -14.48 -9.91 1.48
N ILE A 236 -13.34 -10.43 1.97
CA ILE A 236 -13.28 -11.81 2.49
C ILE A 236 -14.25 -12.03 3.66
N VAL A 237 -14.65 -10.93 4.32
CA VAL A 237 -15.69 -10.95 5.37
C VAL A 237 -17.02 -11.52 4.87
N ASP A 238 -17.33 -11.42 3.57
CA ASP A 238 -18.55 -11.98 3.00
C ASP A 238 -18.57 -13.52 3.03
N ASP A 239 -17.41 -14.17 3.21
CA ASP A 239 -17.27 -15.62 3.38
C ASP A 239 -17.23 -16.00 4.88
N ILE A 240 -17.68 -15.12 5.77
CA ILE A 240 -17.70 -15.32 7.22
C ILE A 240 -19.12 -15.11 7.75
N THR A 241 -19.65 -16.10 8.48
CA THR A 241 -20.92 -15.97 9.20
C THR A 241 -20.63 -15.80 10.69
N VAL A 242 -21.01 -14.66 11.26
CA VAL A 242 -20.89 -14.36 12.69
C VAL A 242 -22.15 -14.82 13.42
N HIS A 243 -22.00 -15.48 14.55
CA HIS A 243 -23.08 -15.97 15.41
C HIS A 243 -23.21 -15.13 16.68
N ASP A 244 -24.32 -15.32 17.42
CA ASP A 244 -24.69 -14.49 18.58
C ASP A 244 -23.63 -14.44 19.70
N ASP A 245 -22.86 -15.52 19.91
CA ASP A 245 -21.82 -15.62 20.94
C ASP A 245 -20.44 -15.07 20.52
N ASN A 246 -20.39 -14.20 19.50
CA ASN A 246 -19.15 -13.78 18.83
C ASN A 246 -18.35 -14.94 18.20
N ASP A 247 -18.91 -16.15 18.11
CA ASP A 247 -18.35 -17.22 17.31
C ASP A 247 -18.50 -16.90 15.80
N ALA A 248 -17.70 -17.54 14.96
CA ALA A 248 -17.81 -17.36 13.52
C ALA A 248 -17.51 -18.65 12.75
N THR A 249 -18.39 -18.99 11.82
CA THR A 249 -18.11 -20.02 10.81
C THR A 249 -17.41 -19.38 9.62
N LEU A 250 -16.25 -19.93 9.26
CA LEU A 250 -15.56 -19.54 8.03
C LEU A 250 -16.02 -20.41 6.87
N GLY A 251 -16.31 -19.77 5.74
CA GLY A 251 -16.40 -20.45 4.47
C GLY A 251 -15.06 -21.01 4.01
N ARG A 252 -15.07 -21.69 2.86
CA ARG A 252 -13.89 -22.43 2.37
C ARG A 252 -12.75 -21.48 1.99
N LEU A 253 -13.06 -20.32 1.42
CA LEU A 253 -12.05 -19.36 0.97
C LEU A 253 -11.44 -18.66 2.17
N ALA A 254 -12.26 -18.15 3.09
CA ALA A 254 -11.83 -17.56 4.36
C ALA A 254 -10.95 -18.52 5.17
N SER A 255 -11.35 -19.79 5.29
CA SER A 255 -10.56 -20.83 5.95
C SER A 255 -9.20 -21.02 5.29
N LEU A 256 -9.17 -21.15 3.96
CA LEU A 256 -7.92 -21.33 3.20
C LEU A 256 -6.95 -20.16 3.39
N LEU A 257 -7.43 -18.93 3.28
CA LEU A 257 -6.61 -17.71 3.44
C LEU A 257 -6.04 -17.61 4.85
N ARG A 258 -6.88 -17.86 5.88
CA ARG A 258 -6.45 -17.84 7.28
C ARG A 258 -5.38 -18.89 7.54
N ASP A 259 -5.61 -20.12 7.11
CA ASP A 259 -4.77 -21.27 7.44
C ASP A 259 -3.43 -21.22 6.70
N LYS A 260 -3.42 -20.76 5.43
CA LYS A 260 -2.19 -20.47 4.67
C LYS A 260 -1.48 -19.19 5.10
N ARG A 261 -2.07 -18.41 6.01
CA ARG A 261 -1.56 -17.10 6.46
C ARG A 261 -1.39 -16.12 5.29
N ILE A 262 -2.29 -16.14 4.30
CA ILE A 262 -2.28 -15.16 3.20
C ILE A 262 -2.52 -13.76 3.79
N PRO A 263 -1.61 -12.81 3.61
CA PRO A 263 -1.75 -11.46 4.13
C PRO A 263 -2.87 -10.69 3.43
N LEU A 264 -3.65 -9.95 4.22
CA LEU A 264 -4.63 -8.98 3.76
C LEU A 264 -4.05 -7.59 4.00
N GLU A 265 -3.68 -6.92 2.92
CA GLU A 265 -3.14 -5.56 2.94
C GLU A 265 -4.29 -4.56 3.10
N LEU A 266 -4.88 -4.49 4.30
CA LEU A 266 -6.04 -3.65 4.55
C LEU A 266 -5.67 -2.16 4.59
N CYS A 267 -6.56 -1.32 4.06
CA CYS A 267 -6.37 0.12 3.92
C CYS A 267 -7.61 0.85 4.46
N PRO A 268 -7.75 1.02 5.80
CA PRO A 268 -9.01 1.42 6.43
C PRO A 268 -9.66 2.68 5.87
N SER A 269 -8.92 3.78 5.74
CA SER A 269 -9.47 5.03 5.17
C SER A 269 -9.87 4.87 3.71
N SER A 270 -9.01 4.23 2.91
CA SER A 270 -9.29 3.96 1.49
C SER A 270 -10.54 3.11 1.32
N ASN A 271 -10.68 2.03 2.09
CA ASN A 271 -11.86 1.16 2.00
C ASN A 271 -13.18 1.87 2.33
N VAL A 272 -13.15 2.91 3.16
CA VAL A 272 -14.32 3.79 3.36
C VAL A 272 -14.54 4.71 2.16
N GLN A 273 -13.48 5.35 1.67
CA GLN A 273 -13.51 6.29 0.55
C GLN A 273 -13.97 5.65 -0.76
N THR A 274 -13.53 4.43 -1.05
CA THR A 274 -13.90 3.68 -2.25
C THR A 274 -15.28 3.03 -2.15
N GLY A 275 -15.91 3.07 -0.97
CA GLY A 275 -17.23 2.50 -0.71
C GLY A 275 -17.23 0.99 -0.44
N ALA A 276 -16.05 0.37 -0.28
CA ALA A 276 -15.94 -1.04 0.08
C ALA A 276 -16.50 -1.34 1.49
N VAL A 277 -16.43 -0.35 2.38
CA VAL A 277 -16.90 -0.38 3.77
C VAL A 277 -17.62 0.95 4.06
N ALA A 278 -18.67 0.93 4.90
CA ALA A 278 -19.47 2.12 5.21
C ALA A 278 -18.74 3.15 6.09
N SER A 279 -17.99 2.69 7.11
CA SER A 279 -17.30 3.54 8.07
C SER A 279 -16.13 2.80 8.72
N ILE A 280 -15.20 3.53 9.37
CA ILE A 280 -14.10 2.89 10.12
C ILE A 280 -14.67 2.02 11.25
N ALA A 281 -15.72 2.46 11.94
CA ALA A 281 -16.36 1.70 13.02
C ALA A 281 -16.97 0.36 12.54
N GLU A 282 -17.43 0.32 11.29
CA GLU A 282 -17.99 -0.89 10.66
C GLU A 282 -16.94 -1.69 9.88
N HIS A 283 -15.67 -1.27 9.89
CA HIS A 283 -14.64 -1.94 9.12
C HIS A 283 -14.40 -3.37 9.63
N PRO A 284 -14.35 -4.39 8.74
CA PRO A 284 -14.16 -5.79 9.15
C PRO A 284 -12.76 -6.08 9.72
N PHE A 285 -11.92 -5.06 9.93
CA PHE A 285 -10.56 -5.21 10.44
C PHE A 285 -10.60 -5.92 11.79
N ALA A 286 -11.49 -5.48 12.69
CA ALA A 286 -11.63 -6.05 14.01
C ALA A 286 -12.04 -7.52 14.01
N LEU A 287 -13.02 -7.87 13.17
CA LEU A 287 -13.47 -9.24 13.00
C LEU A 287 -12.32 -10.12 12.45
N LEU A 288 -11.65 -9.69 11.39
CA LEU A 288 -10.55 -10.44 10.76
C LEU A 288 -9.36 -10.61 11.72
N ALA A 289 -8.98 -9.56 12.45
CA ALA A 289 -7.92 -9.62 13.45
C ALA A 289 -8.25 -10.56 14.61
N ARG A 290 -9.51 -10.53 15.10
CA ARG A 290 -10.01 -11.41 16.16
C ARG A 290 -9.99 -12.88 15.72
N LEU A 291 -10.40 -13.15 14.48
CA LEU A 291 -10.37 -14.48 13.86
C LEU A 291 -8.97 -14.90 13.38
N ARG A 292 -7.93 -14.15 13.77
CA ARG A 292 -6.51 -14.44 13.53
C ARG A 292 -6.11 -14.47 12.05
N PHE A 293 -6.83 -13.80 11.17
CA PHE A 293 -6.32 -13.50 9.83
C PHE A 293 -5.03 -12.68 9.93
N ARG A 294 -4.17 -12.79 8.90
CA ARG A 294 -2.95 -11.99 8.82
C ARG A 294 -3.27 -10.64 8.21
N VAL A 295 -3.87 -9.77 9.01
CA VAL A 295 -4.15 -8.38 8.63
C VAL A 295 -2.92 -7.49 8.85
N THR A 296 -2.73 -6.54 7.95
CA THR A 296 -1.76 -5.45 8.05
C THR A 296 -2.49 -4.10 7.94
N VAL A 297 -1.87 -3.02 8.41
CA VAL A 297 -2.42 -1.65 8.31
C VAL A 297 -1.63 -0.91 7.25
N ASN A 298 -2.29 -0.29 6.28
CA ASN A 298 -1.65 0.43 5.19
C ASN A 298 -2.41 1.70 4.81
N THR A 299 -1.74 2.61 4.12
CA THR A 299 -2.24 3.93 3.72
C THR A 299 -2.95 3.93 2.37
N ASP A 300 -2.59 3.01 1.47
CA ASP A 300 -3.00 3.01 0.06
C ASP A 300 -2.51 4.25 -0.69
N ASN A 301 -3.17 5.39 -0.54
CA ASN A 301 -2.84 6.63 -1.24
C ASN A 301 -2.83 7.79 -0.25
N ARG A 302 -1.66 8.18 0.27
CA ARG A 302 -1.58 9.21 1.34
C ARG A 302 -2.22 10.54 0.95
N LEU A 303 -2.05 10.97 -0.30
CA LEU A 303 -2.62 12.22 -0.81
C LEU A 303 -4.13 12.12 -0.98
N MET A 304 -4.59 11.08 -1.67
CA MET A 304 -6.01 10.89 -1.97
C MET A 304 -6.79 10.68 -0.68
N SER A 305 -6.26 9.83 0.21
CA SER A 305 -6.92 9.44 1.44
C SER A 305 -6.74 10.42 2.60
N ASP A 306 -5.97 11.50 2.41
CA ASP A 306 -5.59 12.48 3.43
C ASP A 306 -5.16 11.79 4.74
N THR A 307 -4.11 10.98 4.64
CA THR A 307 -3.71 10.09 5.72
C THR A 307 -2.20 9.87 5.84
N THR A 308 -1.77 9.36 6.99
CA THR A 308 -0.44 8.82 7.25
C THR A 308 -0.55 7.46 7.95
N MET A 309 0.55 6.72 8.04
CA MET A 309 0.55 5.43 8.73
C MET A 309 0.11 5.52 10.20
N SER A 310 0.54 6.58 10.90
CA SER A 310 0.08 6.82 12.27
C SER A 310 -1.38 7.23 12.37
N GLN A 311 -1.92 7.94 11.38
CA GLN A 311 -3.35 8.24 11.35
C GLN A 311 -4.19 6.97 11.12
N GLU A 312 -3.78 6.08 10.21
CA GLU A 312 -4.46 4.78 10.03
C GLU A 312 -4.44 3.96 11.33
N MET A 313 -3.31 3.90 12.03
CA MET A 313 -3.22 3.22 13.32
C MET A 313 -4.10 3.88 14.38
N LEU A 314 -4.11 5.21 14.48
CA LEU A 314 -4.95 5.94 15.44
C LEU A 314 -6.45 5.68 15.19
N ARG A 315 -6.90 5.74 13.93
CA ARG A 315 -8.29 5.45 13.56
C ARG A 315 -8.73 4.07 14.02
N LEU A 316 -7.86 3.06 13.90
CA LEU A 316 -8.14 1.70 14.40
C LEU A 316 -8.14 1.63 15.93
N VAL A 317 -7.25 2.36 16.61
CA VAL A 317 -7.24 2.46 18.08
C VAL A 317 -8.55 3.08 18.57
N GLU A 318 -8.98 4.19 17.98
CA GLU A 318 -10.19 4.89 18.37
C GLU A 318 -11.46 4.08 18.08
N ALA A 319 -11.52 3.40 16.93
CA ALA A 319 -12.70 2.63 16.54
C ALA A 319 -12.84 1.29 17.28
N PHE A 320 -11.73 0.63 17.61
CA PHE A 320 -11.74 -0.76 18.10
C PHE A 320 -11.08 -0.96 19.46
N GLY A 321 -10.57 0.10 20.09
CA GLY A 321 -9.95 0.03 21.42
C GLY A 321 -8.61 -0.72 21.44
N TYR A 322 -7.88 -0.73 20.33
CA TYR A 322 -6.60 -1.45 20.23
C TYR A 322 -5.51 -0.87 21.11
N GLY A 323 -4.67 -1.76 21.66
CA GLY A 323 -3.50 -1.41 22.46
C GLY A 323 -2.19 -1.47 21.70
N TRP A 324 -1.07 -1.12 22.35
CA TRP A 324 0.27 -1.25 21.77
C TRP A 324 0.61 -2.66 21.29
N SER A 325 0.20 -3.70 22.04
CA SER A 325 0.44 -5.09 21.63
C SER A 325 -0.33 -5.46 20.34
N ASP A 326 -1.48 -4.82 20.06
CA ASP A 326 -2.18 -5.00 18.81
C ASP A 326 -1.44 -4.32 17.65
N LEU A 327 -0.99 -3.08 17.84
CA LEU A 327 -0.20 -2.34 16.85
C LEU A 327 1.14 -3.04 16.55
N GLU A 328 1.80 -3.58 17.57
CA GLU A 328 2.97 -4.43 17.43
C GLU A 328 2.66 -5.66 16.58
N ARG A 329 1.57 -6.39 16.90
CA ARG A 329 1.13 -7.56 16.13
C ARG A 329 0.88 -7.19 14.66
N PHE A 330 0.22 -6.07 14.37
CA PHE A 330 -0.06 -5.64 13.00
C PHE A 330 1.22 -5.29 12.24
N THR A 331 2.17 -4.61 12.91
CA THR A 331 3.49 -4.30 12.35
C THR A 331 4.30 -5.56 12.07
N ILE A 332 4.30 -6.53 13.00
CA ILE A 332 4.97 -7.82 12.82
C ILE A 332 4.27 -8.64 11.72
N ASN A 333 2.94 -8.59 11.60
CA ASN A 333 2.23 -9.23 10.49
C ASN A 333 2.69 -8.66 9.15
N ALA A 334 2.85 -7.34 9.03
CA ALA A 334 3.40 -6.70 7.84
C ALA A 334 4.83 -7.20 7.56
N MET A 335 5.75 -7.13 8.52
CA MET A 335 7.11 -7.63 8.28
C MET A 335 7.20 -9.13 7.95
N LYS A 336 6.34 -9.97 8.55
CA LYS A 336 6.26 -11.40 8.18
C LYS A 336 5.73 -11.64 6.76
N SER A 337 5.14 -10.62 6.17
CA SER A 337 4.53 -10.62 4.83
C SER A 337 5.36 -9.88 3.80
N SER A 338 6.44 -9.21 4.20
CA SER A 338 7.28 -8.51 3.23
C SER A 338 8.00 -9.47 2.29
N PHE A 339 8.31 -8.97 1.10
CA PHE A 339 8.95 -9.70 0.02
C PHE A 339 10.48 -9.67 0.09
N ILE A 340 11.06 -8.95 1.05
CA ILE A 340 12.50 -9.01 1.32
C ILE A 340 12.95 -10.37 1.90
N PRO A 341 14.24 -10.71 1.75
CA PRO A 341 14.81 -11.95 2.28
C PRO A 341 14.51 -12.18 3.78
N PHE A 342 14.35 -13.46 4.14
CA PHE A 342 13.95 -13.86 5.50
C PHE A 342 14.87 -13.31 6.60
N ARG A 343 16.18 -13.26 6.35
CA ARG A 343 17.14 -12.71 7.32
C ARG A 343 16.91 -11.23 7.60
N GLU A 344 16.72 -10.42 6.55
CA GLU A 344 16.44 -8.98 6.69
C GLU A 344 15.11 -8.75 7.44
N ARG A 345 14.10 -9.59 7.19
CA ARG A 345 12.84 -9.57 7.95
C ARG A 345 13.05 -9.80 9.43
N LEU A 346 13.84 -10.82 9.80
CA LEU A 346 14.14 -11.12 11.20
C LEU A 346 14.89 -9.98 11.88
N THR A 347 15.91 -9.41 11.22
CA THR A 347 16.65 -8.26 11.75
C THR A 347 15.70 -7.10 12.07
N LEU A 348 14.83 -6.70 11.14
CA LEU A 348 13.86 -5.63 11.38
C LEU A 348 12.86 -5.98 12.50
N ILE A 349 12.37 -7.22 12.56
CA ILE A 349 11.43 -7.64 13.60
C ILE A 349 12.08 -7.66 14.99
N ASP A 350 13.23 -8.31 15.12
CA ASP A 350 13.84 -8.65 16.41
C ASP A 350 14.72 -7.53 16.96
N GLU A 351 15.38 -6.75 16.10
CA GLU A 351 16.33 -5.71 16.52
C GLU A 351 15.72 -4.29 16.49
N VAL A 352 14.66 -4.06 15.71
CA VAL A 352 14.05 -2.73 15.56
C VAL A 352 12.62 -2.68 16.11
N ILE A 353 11.72 -3.53 15.61
CA ILE A 353 10.29 -3.42 15.90
C ILE A 353 9.98 -3.82 17.35
N LYS A 354 10.31 -5.05 17.75
CA LYS A 354 10.00 -5.56 19.11
C LYS A 354 10.63 -4.69 20.21
N PRO A 355 11.92 -4.31 20.15
CA PRO A 355 12.52 -3.51 21.22
C PRO A 355 11.85 -2.13 21.38
N ARG A 356 11.51 -1.47 20.27
CA ARG A 356 10.85 -0.16 20.31
C ARG A 356 9.40 -0.26 20.80
N TYR A 357 8.66 -1.32 20.46
CA TYR A 357 7.34 -1.55 21.04
C TYR A 357 7.39 -1.91 22.53
N ALA A 358 8.39 -2.67 22.98
CA ALA A 358 8.57 -2.99 24.40
C ALA A 358 8.66 -1.72 25.27
N VAL A 359 9.37 -0.69 24.80
CA VAL A 359 9.45 0.62 25.47
C VAL A 359 8.08 1.31 25.56
N LEU A 360 7.23 1.19 24.54
CA LEU A 360 5.91 1.81 24.52
C LEU A 360 4.91 1.10 25.43
N VAL A 361 4.98 -0.23 25.48
CA VAL A 361 4.16 -1.08 26.34
C VAL A 361 4.49 -0.84 27.82
N GLY A 362 5.76 -0.61 28.14
CA GLY A 362 6.25 -0.29 29.48
C GLY A 362 6.87 -1.49 30.18
#